data_AF-B1TGI1-F1
#
_entry.id   AF-B1TGI1-F1
#
_cell.length_a   1.000
_cell.length_b   1.000
_cell.length_c   1.000
_cell.angle_alpha   90.00
_cell.angle_beta   90.00
_cell.angle_gamma   90.00
#
_symmetry.space_group_name_H-M   'P 1'
#
loop_
_entity.id
_entity.type
_entity.pdbx_description
1 polymer ?
#
loop_
_entity_poly.entity_id
_entity_poly.type
_entity_poly.pdbx_seq_one_letter_code
_entity_poly.pdbx_strand_id
1 'polypeptide(L)'
;MNKFGYVGIEPRGTLAETAALLGRALDELPFRADAEFRYDEYPAYVAERDGLRYALLGVPAPENDLRDVPTNDFQLMIKPILFDLESGKIDISNELKKKIDESGLLKCRLLE
;
A
#
# COMPACT_ATOMS: atom_id res chain seq x y z
N MET A 1 16.67 10.94 1.27
CA MET A 1 15.33 11.31 1.82
C MET A 1 14.50 10.05 1.99
N ASN A 2 14.08 9.74 3.21
CA ASN A 2 13.32 8.52 3.53
C ASN A 2 11.82 8.81 3.48
N LYS A 3 11.20 8.64 2.32
CA LYS A 3 9.74 8.78 2.19
C LYS A 3 9.05 7.52 2.70
N PHE A 4 7.98 7.69 3.47
CA PHE A 4 7.10 6.61 3.90
C PHE A 4 5.65 7.06 3.87
N GLY A 5 4.71 6.11 3.85
CA GLY A 5 3.29 6.46 3.96
C GLY A 5 2.41 5.24 4.18
N TYR A 6 1.26 5.46 4.81
CA TYR A 6 0.27 4.43 5.09
C TYR A 6 -1.12 4.97 4.83
N VAL A 7 -1.88 4.30 3.97
CA VAL A 7 -3.27 4.66 3.67
C VAL A 7 -4.14 3.42 3.53
N GLY A 8 -5.43 3.57 3.85
CA GLY A 8 -6.45 2.57 3.63
C GLY A 8 -7.08 2.74 2.25
N ILE A 9 -7.27 1.65 1.54
CA ILE A 9 -7.89 1.57 0.22
C ILE A 9 -9.17 0.76 0.34
N GLU A 10 -10.29 1.38 -0.05
CA GLU A 10 -11.58 0.67 -0.17
C GLU A 10 -11.45 -0.39 -1.28
N PRO A 11 -11.71 -1.68 -1.01
CA PRO A 11 -11.55 -2.74 -1.99
C PRO A 11 -12.45 -2.52 -3.21
N ARG A 12 -11.89 -2.72 -4.39
CA ARG A 12 -12.61 -2.70 -5.67
C ARG A 12 -12.41 -4.05 -6.34
N GLY A 13 -13.23 -5.01 -5.92
CA GLY A 13 -13.10 -6.42 -6.30
C GLY A 13 -12.08 -7.15 -5.43
N THR A 14 -11.34 -8.07 -6.04
CA THR A 14 -10.25 -8.82 -5.41
C THR A 14 -9.04 -7.92 -5.12
N LEU A 15 -8.11 -8.42 -4.29
CA LEU A 15 -6.83 -7.75 -4.03
C LEU A 15 -6.05 -7.50 -5.32
N ALA A 16 -6.04 -8.47 -6.24
CA ALA A 16 -5.36 -8.36 -7.53
C ALA A 16 -5.97 -7.27 -8.42
N GLU A 17 -7.31 -7.22 -8.49
CA GLU A 17 -8.02 -6.18 -9.25
C GLU A 17 -7.78 -4.79 -8.65
N THR A 18 -7.82 -4.69 -7.33
CA THR A 18 -7.53 -3.43 -6.64
C THR A 18 -6.07 -3.00 -6.83
N ALA A 19 -5.12 -3.94 -6.80
CA ALA A 19 -3.70 -3.68 -7.08
C ALA A 19 -3.49 -3.16 -8.52
N ALA A 20 -4.19 -3.73 -9.50
CA ALA A 20 -4.12 -3.26 -10.88
C ALA A 20 -4.68 -1.83 -11.04
N LEU A 21 -5.82 -1.53 -10.39
CA LEU A 21 -6.38 -0.18 -10.37
C LEU A 21 -5.46 0.82 -9.65
N LEU A 22 -4.86 0.40 -8.54
CA LEU A 22 -3.91 1.21 -7.78
C LEU A 22 -2.67 1.53 -8.61
N GLY A 23 -2.17 0.54 -9.35
CA GLY A 23 -1.07 0.73 -10.29
C GLY A 23 -1.37 1.84 -11.30
N ARG A 24 -2.55 1.80 -11.91
CA ARG A 24 -3.01 2.83 -12.85
C ARG A 24 -3.13 4.22 -12.19
N ALA A 25 -3.66 4.28 -10.96
CA ALA A 25 -3.77 5.53 -10.20
C ALA A 25 -2.40 6.13 -9.83
N LEU A 26 -1.36 5.29 -9.75
CA LEU A 26 0.01 5.68 -9.42
C LEU A 26 0.89 5.70 -10.68
N ASP A 27 0.43 6.31 -11.77
CA ASP A 27 1.18 6.43 -13.05
C ASP A 27 1.66 5.07 -13.59
N GLU A 28 0.72 4.14 -13.79
CA GLU A 28 0.96 2.80 -14.34
C GLU A 28 2.03 1.97 -13.60
N LEU A 29 2.07 2.06 -12.27
CA LEU A 29 2.96 1.26 -11.43
C LEU A 29 2.56 -0.24 -11.44
N PRO A 30 3.38 -1.16 -11.96
CA PRO A 30 2.98 -2.56 -12.08
C PRO A 30 3.10 -3.30 -10.75
N PHE A 31 1.97 -3.47 -10.06
CA PHE A 31 1.88 -4.34 -8.88
C PHE A 31 1.90 -5.82 -9.27
N ARG A 32 2.61 -6.64 -8.49
CA ARG A 32 2.69 -8.09 -8.65
C ARG A 32 2.54 -8.77 -7.31
N ALA A 33 2.03 -10.01 -7.30
CA ALA A 33 1.96 -10.79 -6.06
C ALA A 33 3.35 -10.88 -5.40
N ASP A 34 3.40 -10.76 -4.08
CA ASP A 34 4.66 -10.88 -3.32
C ASP A 34 5.13 -12.33 -3.28
N ALA A 35 6.01 -12.69 -4.21
CA ALA A 35 6.56 -14.04 -4.33
C ALA A 35 7.63 -14.35 -3.27
N GLU A 36 8.11 -13.34 -2.55
CA GLU A 36 9.18 -13.47 -1.55
C GLU A 36 8.65 -13.55 -0.12
N PHE A 37 7.32 -13.59 0.06
CA PHE A 37 6.66 -13.70 1.37
C PHE A 37 7.19 -12.68 2.39
N ARG A 38 7.40 -11.44 1.95
CA ARG A 38 7.85 -10.32 2.81
C ARG A 38 6.77 -9.90 3.80
N TYR A 39 5.52 -10.22 3.49
CA TYR A 39 4.35 -9.97 4.30
C TYR A 39 3.61 -11.29 4.50
N ASP A 40 4.24 -12.25 5.17
CA ASP A 40 3.73 -13.61 5.39
C ASP A 40 2.34 -13.66 6.06
N GLU A 41 2.02 -12.68 6.90
CA GLU A 41 0.71 -12.56 7.56
C GLU A 41 -0.41 -12.09 6.62
N TYR A 42 -0.07 -11.51 5.45
CA TYR A 42 -1.02 -10.85 4.55
C TYR A 42 -0.88 -11.32 3.10
N PRO A 43 -1.97 -11.59 2.37
CA PRO A 43 -1.87 -11.62 0.92
C PRO A 43 -1.42 -10.23 0.45
N ALA A 44 -0.34 -10.16 -0.34
CA ALA A 44 0.28 -8.88 -0.69
C ALA A 44 0.59 -8.77 -2.18
N TYR A 45 0.41 -7.56 -2.70
CA TYR A 45 0.90 -7.15 -4.01
C TYR A 45 1.92 -6.03 -3.84
N VAL A 46 3.09 -6.17 -4.47
CA VAL A 46 4.21 -5.25 -4.35
C VAL A 46 4.58 -4.62 -5.69
N ALA A 47 5.07 -3.39 -5.62
CA ALA A 47 5.72 -2.70 -6.73
C ALA A 47 6.88 -1.87 -6.20
N GLU A 48 7.88 -1.63 -7.04
CA GLU A 48 9.05 -0.84 -6.68
C GLU A 48 9.32 0.22 -7.76
N ARG A 49 9.59 1.45 -7.32
CA ARG A 49 9.96 2.57 -8.19
C ARG A 49 10.71 3.62 -7.40
N ASP A 50 11.74 4.21 -8.00
CA ASP A 50 12.53 5.31 -7.43
C ASP A 50 13.05 5.05 -6.00
N GLY A 51 13.45 3.80 -5.72
CA GLY A 51 13.96 3.41 -4.40
C GLY A 51 12.88 3.23 -3.33
N LEU A 52 11.60 3.30 -3.69
CA LEU A 52 10.47 3.05 -2.80
C LEU A 52 9.81 1.71 -3.15
N ARG A 53 9.43 0.98 -2.12
CA ARG A 53 8.55 -0.19 -2.20
C ARG A 53 7.14 0.21 -1.80
N TYR A 54 6.20 -0.14 -2.67
CA TYR A 54 4.76 -0.01 -2.48
C TYR A 54 4.23 -1.41 -2.21
N ALA A 55 3.54 -1.62 -1.11
CA ALA A 55 2.92 -2.89 -0.75
C ALA A 55 1.43 -2.65 -0.48
N LEU A 56 0.58 -3.27 -1.28
CA LEU A 56 -0.85 -3.36 -1.03
C LEU A 56 -1.13 -4.67 -0.27
N LEU A 57 -1.42 -4.54 1.00
CA LEU A 57 -1.73 -5.64 1.91
C LEU A 57 -3.23 -5.86 1.93
N GLY A 58 -3.65 -7.09 1.68
CA GLY A 58 -5.04 -7.49 1.83
C GLY A 58 -5.44 -7.63 3.30
N VAL A 59 -6.61 -8.23 3.51
CA VAL A 59 -7.07 -8.60 4.85
C VAL A 59 -6.28 -9.85 5.29
N PRO A 60 -5.70 -9.86 6.50
CA PRO A 60 -5.01 -11.05 7.03
C PRO A 60 -6.01 -12.20 7.22
N ALA A 61 -5.49 -13.43 7.31
CA ALA A 61 -6.31 -14.56 7.70
C ALA A 61 -6.89 -14.35 9.13
N PRO A 62 -8.10 -14.83 9.45
CA PRO A 62 -8.72 -14.60 10.77
C PRO A 62 -7.85 -15.00 11.96
N GLU A 63 -7.08 -16.08 11.84
CA GLU A 63 -6.13 -16.52 12.87
C GLU A 63 -4.94 -15.57 13.09
N ASN A 64 -4.65 -14.72 12.11
CA ASN A 64 -3.56 -13.73 12.12
C ASN A 64 -4.08 -12.29 12.27
N ASP A 65 -5.40 -12.09 12.34
CA ASP A 65 -5.99 -10.75 12.46
C ASP A 65 -5.94 -10.27 13.92
N LEU A 66 -4.87 -9.57 14.26
CA LEU A 66 -4.64 -9.01 15.60
C LEU A 66 -5.33 -7.64 15.83
N ARG A 67 -6.14 -7.17 14.87
CA ARG A 67 -6.75 -5.83 14.96
C ARG A 67 -7.94 -5.85 15.91
N ASP A 68 -8.00 -4.85 16.80
CA ASP A 68 -9.15 -4.64 17.69
C ASP A 68 -10.45 -4.37 16.91
N VAL A 69 -10.32 -3.69 15.76
CA VAL A 69 -11.42 -3.40 14.84
C VAL A 69 -11.10 -4.01 13.48
N PRO A 70 -11.77 -5.11 13.10
CA PRO A 70 -11.62 -5.69 11.77
C PRO A 70 -12.01 -4.67 10.70
N THR A 71 -11.19 -4.58 9.66
CA THR A 71 -11.54 -3.82 8.46
C THR A 71 -11.30 -4.64 7.21
N ASN A 72 -12.19 -4.45 6.25
CA ASN A 72 -12.09 -5.04 4.93
C ASN A 72 -11.18 -4.24 4.00
N ASP A 73 -10.77 -3.04 4.42
CA ASP A 73 -9.87 -2.22 3.63
C ASP A 73 -8.50 -2.85 3.46
N PHE A 74 -7.94 -2.64 2.28
CA PHE A 74 -6.56 -2.98 2.01
C PHE A 74 -5.66 -1.85 2.49
N GLN A 75 -4.50 -2.21 3.01
CA GLN A 75 -3.52 -1.23 3.47
C GLN A 75 -2.46 -1.03 2.38
N LEU A 76 -2.32 0.19 1.89
CA LEU A 76 -1.17 0.58 1.09
C LEU A 76 -0.07 1.11 2.01
N MET A 77 1.08 0.47 1.94
CA MET A 77 2.29 0.83 2.67
C MET A 77 3.40 1.22 1.70
N ILE A 78 4.03 2.37 1.94
CA ILE A 78 5.21 2.81 1.21
C ILE A 78 6.37 2.98 2.15
N LYS A 79 7.50 2.37 1.79
CA LYS A 79 8.75 2.42 2.55
C LYS A 79 9.93 2.50 1.58
N PRO A 80 11.05 3.10 2.01
CA PRO A 80 12.28 3.04 1.21
C PRO A 80 12.80 1.60 1.18
N ILE A 81 13.36 1.19 0.03
CA ILE A 81 14.00 -0.12 -0.14
C ILE A 81 15.30 -0.18 0.66
N LEU A 82 16.05 0.92 0.67
CA LEU A 82 17.26 1.09 1.46
C LEU A 82 17.04 2.21 2.47
N PHE A 83 17.27 1.90 3.74
CA PHE A 83 17.08 2.86 4.82
C PHE A 83 18.35 3.67 5.01
N ASP A 84 18.29 4.97 4.72
CA ASP A 84 19.40 5.88 4.98
C ASP A 84 19.23 6.52 6.37
N LEU A 85 19.98 6.05 7.36
CA LEU A 85 19.86 6.53 8.76
C LEU A 85 20.15 8.02 8.93
N GLU A 86 20.84 8.66 7.98
CA GLU A 86 21.22 10.07 8.04
C GLU A 86 20.17 10.99 7.40
N SER A 87 19.25 10.42 6.62
CA SER A 87 18.16 11.16 5.97
C SER A 87 16.94 11.30 6.89
N GLY A 88 16.40 12.52 6.99
CA GLY A 88 15.09 12.76 7.61
C GLY A 88 13.97 11.91 6.98
N LYS A 89 13.00 11.49 7.82
CA LYS A 89 11.80 10.76 7.39
C LYS A 89 10.72 11.75 6.94
N ILE A 90 10.08 11.46 5.82
CA ILE A 90 9.03 12.29 5.25
C ILE A 90 7.79 11.43 5.06
N ASP A 91 6.70 11.82 5.72
CA ASP A 91 5.40 11.20 5.54
C ASP A 91 4.72 11.74 4.28
N ILE A 92 4.41 10.85 3.34
CA ILE A 92 3.73 11.16 2.08
C ILE A 92 2.29 10.64 2.04
N SER A 93 1.71 10.21 3.18
CA SER A 93 0.35 9.66 3.26
C SER A 93 -0.72 10.59 2.68
N ASN A 94 -0.60 11.90 2.95
CA ASN A 94 -1.51 12.90 2.39
C ASN A 94 -1.35 13.07 0.87
N GLU A 95 -0.11 13.05 0.38
CA GLU A 95 0.18 13.14 -1.06
C GLU A 95 -0.39 11.93 -1.81
N LEU A 96 -0.23 10.74 -1.22
CA LEU A 96 -0.76 9.48 -1.75
C LEU A 96 -2.28 9.50 -1.81
N LYS A 97 -2.94 9.88 -0.71
CA LYS A 97 -4.39 9.98 -0.66
C LYS A 97 -4.91 10.92 -1.75
N LYS A 98 -4.33 12.12 -1.84
CA LYS A 98 -4.70 13.11 -2.85
C LYS A 98 -4.58 12.53 -4.25
N LYS A 99 -3.44 11.91 -4.57
CA LYS A 99 -3.18 11.34 -5.89
C LYS A 99 -4.15 10.21 -6.26
N ILE A 100 -4.43 9.31 -5.32
CA ILE A 100 -5.34 8.19 -5.54
C ILE A 100 -6.77 8.70 -5.72
N ASP A 101 -7.22 9.65 -4.90
CA ASP A 101 -8.55 10.24 -5.02
C ASP A 101 -8.71 11.02 -6.34
N GLU A 102 -7.68 11.79 -6.76
CA GLU A 102 -7.66 12.52 -8.03
C GLU A 102 -7.76 11.60 -9.26
N SER A 103 -7.31 10.34 -9.15
CA SER A 103 -7.46 9.35 -10.22
C SER A 103 -8.93 8.95 -10.48
N GLY A 104 -9.79 9.07 -9.46
CA GLY A 104 -11.18 8.60 -9.48
C GLY A 104 -11.35 7.07 -9.57
N LEU A 105 -10.27 6.29 -9.59
CA LEU A 105 -10.31 4.83 -9.75
C LEU A 105 -10.61 4.10 -8.43
N LEU A 106 -10.10 4.64 -7.32
CA LEU A 106 -10.16 4.06 -5.99
C LEU A 106 -10.57 5.15 -4.99
N LYS A 107 -11.03 4.73 -3.81
CA LYS A 107 -11.21 5.63 -2.66
C LYS A 107 -10.12 5.36 -1.65
N CYS A 108 -9.51 6.43 -1.17
CA CYS A 108 -8.43 6.37 -0.21
C CYS A 108 -8.80 7.08 1.09
N ARG A 109 -8.41 6.51 2.24
CA ARG A 109 -8.50 7.15 3.55
C ARG A 109 -7.15 7.12 4.27
N LEU A 110 -6.91 8.09 5.14
CA LEU A 110 -5.79 8.02 6.06
C LEU A 110 -6.08 6.94 7.10
N LEU A 111 -5.05 6.22 7.51
CA LEU A 111 -5.12 5.33 8.67
C LEU A 111 -4.77 6.17 9.89
N GLU A 112 -5.63 6.12 10.91
CA GLU A 112 -5.44 6.81 12.20
C GLU A 112 -4.48 6.04 13.11
#